data_AF-A0A6M4IWJ9-F1
#
_entry.id   AF-A0A6M4IWJ9-F1
#
_cell.length_a   1.000
_cell.length_b   1.000
_cell.length_c   1.000
_cell.angle_alpha   90.00
_cell.angle_beta   90.00
_cell.angle_gamma   90.00
#
_symmetry.space_group_name_H-M   'P 1'
#
loop_
_entity.id
_entity.type
_entity.pdbx_description
1 polymer ?
#
loop_
_entity_poly.entity_id
_entity_poly.type
_entity_poly.pdbx_seq_one_letter_code
_entity_poly.pdbx_strand_id
1 'polypeptide(L)'
;MERSARTSIADLMQEIPAVPAPPTVPTPPPVPFVVQTGTGQITGAPTEVYQAAQAQRRELRNQLERLESQRQDLRNELRSDGNVDNAVDRAGVESRIKELDGRISAVDQQLAKADAAVAQAAAIPGATTEPPRPARSGPPDEIIAIPIVFTLAVLMPLAIAYSRRIWKKGATVVAPIPKDVTDRLDAMGQAVESIAIEVERIGEGQRFLTRVMSDKGKSLGVGAAEPIPVPQVHGEQVAVPRYER
;
A
#
# COMPACT_ATOMS: atom_id res chain seq x y z
N MET A 1 -71.98 -0.95 -39.23
CA MET A 1 -70.75 -0.16 -39.48
C MET A 1 -69.84 -0.29 -38.28
N GLU A 2 -68.82 -1.12 -38.42
CA GLU A 2 -67.67 -1.21 -37.53
C GLU A 2 -66.92 0.13 -37.42
N ARG A 3 -66.41 0.42 -36.22
CA ARG A 3 -65.01 0.78 -35.90
C ARG A 3 -65.01 1.12 -34.39
N SER A 4 -64.66 0.19 -33.52
CA SER A 4 -63.27 -0.15 -33.16
C SER A 4 -62.48 1.09 -32.76
N ALA A 5 -62.69 1.55 -31.53
CA ALA A 5 -61.68 2.28 -30.77
C ALA A 5 -61.12 1.27 -29.76
N ARG A 6 -59.96 0.71 -30.11
CA ARG A 6 -59.17 -0.20 -29.31
C ARG A 6 -58.64 0.58 -28.10
N THR A 7 -59.28 0.47 -26.94
CA THR A 7 -58.64 0.85 -25.68
C THR A 7 -57.48 -0.10 -25.47
N SER A 8 -56.27 0.46 -25.47
CA SER A 8 -55.02 -0.25 -25.28
C SER A 8 -55.03 -1.00 -23.95
N ILE A 9 -54.73 -2.30 -23.97
CA ILE A 9 -54.58 -3.15 -22.78
C ILE A 9 -53.45 -2.64 -21.86
N ALA A 10 -52.59 -1.73 -22.35
CA ALA A 10 -51.55 -1.08 -21.56
C ALA A 10 -52.08 -0.07 -20.51
N ASP A 11 -53.32 0.43 -20.65
CA ASP A 11 -53.88 1.47 -19.77
C ASP A 11 -54.63 0.90 -18.55
N LEU A 12 -54.68 -0.42 -18.40
CA LEU A 12 -55.33 -1.14 -17.29
C LEU A 12 -54.34 -1.82 -16.33
N MET A 13 -53.03 -1.63 -16.51
CA MET A 13 -52.04 -1.96 -15.47
C MET A 13 -51.93 -0.79 -14.49
N GLN A 14 -53.05 -0.50 -13.83
CA GLN A 14 -53.07 0.30 -12.63
C GLN A 14 -52.31 -0.47 -11.55
N GLU A 15 -51.08 -0.04 -11.34
CA GLU A 15 -50.26 -0.14 -10.13
C GLU A 15 -51.00 -0.82 -8.97
N ILE A 16 -50.80 -2.13 -8.82
CA ILE A 16 -51.23 -2.85 -7.62
C ILE A 16 -50.44 -2.20 -6.48
N PRO A 17 -51.07 -1.54 -5.50
CA PRO A 17 -50.33 -0.99 -4.37
C PRO A 17 -49.67 -2.18 -3.68
N ALA A 18 -48.35 -2.13 -3.55
CA ALA A 18 -47.59 -3.12 -2.80
C ALA A 18 -48.22 -3.26 -1.41
N VAL A 19 -48.78 -4.43 -1.12
CA VAL A 19 -49.27 -4.77 0.21
C VAL A 19 -48.10 -4.56 1.16
N PRO A 20 -48.21 -3.70 2.19
CA PRO A 20 -47.11 -3.51 3.13
C PRO A 20 -46.80 -4.87 3.76
N ALA A 21 -45.53 -5.28 3.66
CA ALA A 21 -45.06 -6.49 4.31
C ALA A 21 -45.45 -6.44 5.80
N PRO A 22 -45.92 -7.55 6.40
CA PRO A 22 -46.26 -7.57 7.82
C PRO A 22 -45.03 -7.10 8.62
N PRO A 23 -45.21 -6.30 9.68
CA PRO A 23 -44.09 -5.84 10.48
C PRO A 23 -43.33 -7.06 10.99
N THR A 24 -42.04 -7.14 10.67
CA THR A 24 -41.13 -8.12 11.24
C THR A 24 -41.10 -7.86 12.74
N VAL A 25 -41.80 -8.69 13.52
CA VAL A 25 -41.70 -8.65 14.97
C VAL A 25 -40.24 -8.91 15.31
N PRO A 26 -39.52 -8.00 15.99
CA PRO A 26 -38.15 -8.25 16.38
C PRO A 26 -38.13 -9.51 17.25
N THR A 27 -37.43 -10.55 16.78
CA THR A 27 -37.13 -11.72 17.61
C THR A 27 -36.48 -11.23 18.89
N PRO A 28 -37.02 -11.57 20.08
CA PRO A 28 -36.39 -11.19 21.33
C PRO A 28 -34.96 -11.75 21.36
N PRO A 29 -34.00 -11.02 21.96
CA PRO A 29 -32.65 -11.53 22.11
C PRO A 29 -32.70 -12.89 22.83
N PRO A 30 -31.93 -13.90 22.38
CA PRO A 30 -31.91 -15.19 23.04
C PRO A 30 -31.45 -15.00 24.48
N VAL A 31 -32.28 -15.39 25.44
CA VAL A 31 -31.84 -15.51 26.83
C VAL A 31 -30.76 -16.60 26.89
N PRO A 32 -29.58 -16.32 27.48
CA PRO A 32 -28.54 -17.33 27.59
C PRO A 32 -29.00 -18.46 28.50
N PHE A 33 -28.81 -19.71 28.06
CA PHE A 33 -29.04 -20.88 28.90
C PHE A 33 -27.88 -21.03 29.88
N VAL A 34 -28.15 -21.47 31.11
CA VAL A 34 -27.14 -21.64 32.15
C VAL A 34 -27.15 -23.08 32.65
N VAL A 35 -26.01 -23.77 32.61
CA VAL A 35 -25.81 -25.10 33.21
C VAL A 35 -24.73 -25.00 34.29
N GLN A 36 -25.07 -25.44 35.50
CA GLN A 36 -24.12 -25.51 36.62
C GLN A 36 -23.25 -26.76 36.47
N THR A 37 -21.95 -26.59 36.62
CA THR A 37 -20.96 -27.68 36.60
C THR A 37 -20.17 -27.69 37.91
N GLY A 38 -19.42 -28.76 38.15
CA GLY A 38 -18.56 -28.86 39.33
C GLY A 38 -17.47 -27.78 39.41
N THR A 39 -17.17 -27.07 38.32
CA THR A 39 -16.11 -26.05 38.22
C THR A 39 -16.64 -24.64 37.94
N GLY A 40 -17.95 -24.43 37.84
CA GLY A 40 -18.55 -23.12 37.52
C GLY A 40 -19.85 -23.22 36.72
N GLN A 41 -20.29 -22.10 36.13
CA GLN A 41 -21.46 -22.06 35.25
C GLN A 41 -21.03 -21.97 33.78
N ILE A 42 -21.71 -22.71 32.91
CA ILE A 42 -21.62 -22.60 31.45
C ILE A 42 -22.84 -21.81 30.97
N THR A 43 -22.60 -20.72 30.24
CA THR A 43 -23.67 -19.88 29.68
C THR A 43 -23.52 -19.71 28.17
N GLY A 44 -24.62 -19.71 27.42
CA GLY A 44 -24.59 -19.53 25.96
C GLY A 44 -25.83 -20.04 25.24
N ALA A 45 -25.73 -20.21 23.93
CA ALA A 45 -26.76 -20.87 23.14
C ALA A 45 -26.86 -22.37 23.50
N PRO A 46 -28.02 -23.05 23.29
CA PRO A 46 -28.20 -24.47 23.63
C PRO A 46 -27.06 -25.38 23.18
N THR A 47 -26.62 -25.24 21.92
CA THR A 47 -25.56 -26.07 21.36
C THR A 47 -24.19 -25.73 21.96
N GLU A 48 -23.91 -24.45 22.20
CA GLU A 48 -22.66 -24.00 22.83
C GLU A 48 -22.54 -24.55 24.25
N VAL A 49 -23.62 -24.50 25.02
CA VAL A 49 -23.68 -25.03 26.39
C VAL A 49 -23.43 -26.53 26.40
N TYR A 50 -24.04 -27.28 25.47
CA TYR A 50 -23.80 -28.72 25.34
C TYR A 50 -22.37 -29.04 24.89
N GLN A 51 -21.83 -28.32 23.91
CA GLN A 51 -20.45 -28.50 23.45
C GLN A 51 -19.43 -28.20 24.54
N ALA A 52 -19.63 -27.13 25.32
CA ALA A 52 -18.79 -26.77 26.44
C ALA A 52 -18.85 -27.82 27.56
N ALA A 53 -20.04 -28.31 27.92
CA ALA A 53 -20.19 -29.39 28.90
C ALA A 53 -19.47 -30.67 28.43
N GLN A 54 -19.56 -31.01 27.15
CA GLN A 54 -18.82 -32.13 26.58
C GLN A 54 -17.29 -31.90 26.61
N ALA A 55 -16.83 -30.68 26.35
CA ALA A 55 -15.41 -30.34 26.37
C ALA A 55 -14.82 -30.49 27.79
N GLN A 56 -15.52 -29.99 28.81
CA GLN A 56 -15.13 -30.17 30.20
C GLN A 56 -15.01 -31.65 30.59
N ARG A 57 -16.00 -32.46 30.19
CA ARG A 57 -15.97 -33.90 30.44
C ARG A 57 -14.77 -34.59 29.80
N ARG A 58 -14.45 -34.24 28.54
CA ARG A 58 -13.27 -34.78 27.84
C ARG A 58 -11.99 -34.46 28.58
N GLU A 59 -11.84 -33.22 29.04
CA GLU A 59 -10.65 -32.81 29.80
C GLU A 59 -10.51 -33.58 31.12
N LEU A 60 -11.60 -33.77 31.87
CA LEU A 60 -11.57 -34.58 33.10
C LEU A 60 -11.20 -36.04 32.83
N ARG A 61 -11.68 -36.64 31.74
CA ARG A 61 -11.27 -38.00 31.34
C ARG A 61 -9.79 -38.08 30.99
N ASN A 62 -9.27 -37.09 30.26
CA ASN A 62 -7.85 -37.02 29.94
C ASN A 62 -6.98 -36.84 31.20
N GLN A 63 -7.48 -36.14 32.22
CA GLN A 63 -6.80 -36.02 33.52
C GLN A 63 -6.81 -37.34 34.27
N LEU A 64 -7.95 -38.03 34.30
CA LEU A 64 -8.08 -39.35 34.91
C LEU A 64 -7.11 -40.35 34.29
N GLU A 65 -7.09 -40.44 32.96
CA GLU A 65 -6.19 -41.35 32.22
C GLU A 65 -4.71 -41.07 32.51
N ARG A 66 -4.32 -39.79 32.61
CA ARG A 66 -2.96 -39.39 33.01
C ARG A 66 -2.62 -39.82 34.44
N LEU A 67 -3.55 -39.65 35.38
CA LEU A 67 -3.36 -40.06 36.78
C LEU A 67 -3.28 -41.60 36.91
N GLU A 68 -4.13 -42.32 36.17
CA GLU A 68 -4.12 -43.78 36.15
C GLU A 68 -2.83 -44.34 35.56
N SER A 69 -2.34 -43.73 34.47
CA SER A 69 -1.05 -44.07 33.86
C SER A 69 0.10 -43.86 34.84
N GLN A 70 0.17 -42.67 35.48
CA GLN A 70 1.19 -42.37 36.49
C GLN A 70 1.17 -43.36 37.66
N ARG A 71 -0.03 -43.74 38.12
CA ARG A 71 -0.21 -44.75 39.17
C ARG A 71 0.30 -46.12 38.72
N GLN A 72 0.01 -46.51 37.47
CA GLN A 72 0.46 -47.79 36.94
C GLN A 72 1.99 -47.82 36.82
N ASP A 73 2.60 -46.72 36.38
CA ASP A 73 4.06 -46.58 36.28
C ASP A 73 4.73 -46.73 37.65
N LEU A 74 4.24 -46.03 38.68
CA LEU A 74 4.75 -46.16 40.05
C LEU A 74 4.55 -47.58 40.63
N ARG A 75 3.43 -48.24 40.30
CA ARG A 75 3.20 -49.64 40.70
C ARG A 75 4.11 -50.61 39.96
N ASN A 76 4.46 -50.32 38.71
CA ASN A 76 5.41 -51.10 37.95
C ASN A 76 6.80 -50.91 38.53
N GLU A 77 7.22 -49.68 38.83
CA GLU A 77 8.49 -49.36 39.50
C GLU A 77 8.66 -50.14 40.81
N LEU A 78 7.63 -50.17 41.67
CA LEU A 78 7.62 -50.99 42.89
C LEU A 78 7.77 -52.51 42.66
N ARG A 79 7.33 -53.02 41.50
CA ARG A 79 7.38 -54.45 41.16
C ARG A 79 8.66 -54.82 40.41
N SER A 80 9.15 -53.93 39.54
CA SER A 80 10.33 -54.14 38.71
C SER A 80 11.61 -53.94 39.51
N ASP A 81 11.64 -52.96 40.42
CA ASP A 81 12.74 -52.81 41.36
C ASP A 81 12.55 -53.79 42.54
N GLY A 82 12.90 -55.05 42.28
CA GLY A 82 13.34 -55.97 43.33
C GLY A 82 14.59 -55.49 44.10
N ASN A 83 15.10 -54.30 43.74
CA ASN A 83 16.30 -53.64 44.23
C ASN A 83 16.04 -52.23 44.79
N VAL A 84 14.79 -51.88 45.17
CA VAL A 84 14.55 -50.77 46.12
C VAL A 84 15.09 -51.22 47.49
N ASP A 85 16.41 -51.21 47.62
CA ASP A 85 17.12 -51.76 48.79
C ASP A 85 16.83 -50.95 50.07
N ASN A 86 16.27 -49.74 49.92
CA ASN A 86 15.88 -48.86 51.03
C ASN A 86 14.36 -48.87 51.28
N ALA A 87 13.96 -49.31 52.48
CA ALA A 87 12.57 -49.28 52.94
C ALA A 87 11.93 -47.86 52.89
N VAL A 88 12.75 -46.81 53.00
CA VAL A 88 12.31 -45.41 52.91
C VAL A 88 11.80 -45.05 51.52
N ASP A 89 12.47 -45.50 50.46
CA ASP A 89 12.09 -45.21 49.07
C ASP A 89 10.78 -45.90 48.71
N ARG A 90 10.61 -47.16 49.15
CA ARG A 90 9.35 -47.90 49.02
C ARG A 90 8.20 -47.19 49.73
N ALA A 91 8.39 -46.78 50.98
CA ALA A 91 7.38 -46.05 51.73
C ALA A 91 7.01 -44.70 51.06
N GLY A 92 7.99 -44.03 50.46
CA GLY A 92 7.78 -42.81 49.68
C GLY A 92 6.90 -43.02 48.45
N VAL A 93 7.17 -44.07 47.65
CA VAL A 93 6.37 -44.41 46.48
C VAL A 93 4.95 -44.87 46.86
N GLU A 94 4.81 -45.67 47.91
CA GLU A 94 3.50 -46.08 48.45
C GLU A 94 2.66 -44.87 48.88
N SER A 95 3.28 -43.87 49.53
CA SER A 95 2.62 -42.61 49.89
C SER A 95 2.14 -41.83 48.64
N ARG A 96 2.96 -41.75 47.60
CA ARG A 96 2.58 -41.11 46.32
C ARG A 96 1.42 -41.83 45.64
N ILE A 97 1.41 -43.16 45.66
CA ILE A 97 0.29 -43.95 45.12
C ILE A 97 -1.00 -43.64 45.88
N LYS A 98 -0.94 -43.59 47.22
CA LYS A 98 -2.11 -43.25 48.05
C LYS A 98 -2.62 -41.84 47.74
N GLU A 99 -1.73 -40.89 47.53
CA GLU A 99 -2.10 -39.53 47.11
C GLU A 99 -2.77 -39.53 45.73
N LEU A 100 -2.20 -40.24 44.75
CA LEU A 100 -2.78 -40.38 43.41
C LEU A 100 -4.16 -41.04 43.45
N ASP A 101 -4.35 -42.10 44.25
CA ASP A 101 -5.66 -42.74 44.42
C ASP A 101 -6.70 -41.77 45.00
N GLY A 102 -6.29 -40.87 45.91
CA GLY A 102 -7.14 -39.79 46.39
C GLY A 102 -7.51 -38.77 45.29
N ARG A 103 -6.54 -38.39 44.44
CA ARG A 103 -6.78 -37.48 43.31
C ARG A 103 -7.67 -38.12 42.24
N ILE A 104 -7.46 -39.40 41.91
CA ILE A 104 -8.29 -40.19 40.99
C ILE A 104 -9.74 -40.19 41.48
N SER A 105 -9.97 -40.53 42.76
CA SER A 105 -11.31 -40.50 43.36
C SER A 105 -11.97 -39.12 43.29
N ALA A 106 -11.21 -38.05 43.51
CA ALA A 106 -11.73 -36.68 43.38
C ALA A 106 -12.12 -36.33 41.93
N VAL A 107 -11.30 -36.73 40.94
CA VAL A 107 -11.58 -36.53 39.51
C VAL A 107 -12.78 -37.36 39.07
N ASP A 108 -12.93 -38.60 39.55
CA ASP A 108 -14.10 -39.45 39.27
C ASP A 108 -15.40 -38.79 39.75
N GLN A 109 -15.39 -38.21 40.95
CA GLN A 109 -16.55 -37.46 41.46
C GLN A 109 -16.86 -36.22 40.62
N GLN A 110 -15.83 -35.53 40.12
CA GLN A 110 -16.02 -34.40 39.20
C GLN A 110 -16.56 -34.87 37.85
N LEU A 111 -16.09 -36.01 37.36
CA LEU A 111 -16.54 -36.61 36.11
C LEU A 111 -18.03 -36.98 36.18
N ALA A 112 -18.49 -37.55 37.30
CA ALA A 112 -19.92 -37.83 37.51
C ALA A 112 -20.78 -36.55 37.45
N LYS A 113 -20.30 -35.43 38.04
CA LYS A 113 -20.97 -34.12 37.94
C LYS A 113 -20.96 -33.58 36.51
N ALA A 114 -19.86 -33.76 35.78
CA ALA A 114 -19.76 -33.35 34.38
C ALA A 114 -20.69 -34.18 33.47
N ASP A 115 -20.82 -35.49 33.71
CA ASP A 115 -21.77 -36.34 32.99
C ASP A 115 -23.22 -35.90 33.23
N ALA A 116 -23.56 -35.54 34.47
CA ALA A 116 -24.87 -34.97 34.78
C ALA A 116 -25.11 -33.62 34.07
N ALA A 117 -24.11 -32.75 34.02
CA ALA A 117 -24.19 -31.48 33.29
C ALA A 117 -24.36 -31.68 31.77
N VAL A 118 -23.66 -32.66 31.18
CA VAL A 118 -23.84 -33.04 29.77
C VAL A 118 -25.26 -33.53 29.51
N ALA A 119 -25.83 -34.35 30.40
CA ALA A 119 -27.20 -34.83 30.29
C ALA A 119 -28.22 -33.68 30.39
N GLN A 120 -28.02 -32.75 31.33
CA GLN A 120 -28.86 -31.55 31.47
C GLN A 120 -28.77 -30.64 30.23
N ALA A 121 -27.57 -30.42 29.70
CA ALA A 121 -27.37 -29.62 28.51
C ALA A 121 -27.97 -30.28 27.25
N ALA A 122 -27.90 -31.61 27.14
CA ALA A 122 -28.51 -32.36 26.04
C ALA A 122 -30.05 -32.30 26.05
N ALA A 123 -30.65 -32.09 27.21
CA ALA A 123 -32.11 -31.96 27.36
C ALA A 123 -32.63 -30.58 26.89
N ILE A 124 -31.76 -29.60 26.65
CA ILE A 124 -32.16 -28.30 26.13
C ILE A 124 -32.56 -28.45 24.66
N PRO A 125 -33.78 -28.04 24.26
CA PRO A 125 -34.22 -28.09 22.86
C PRO A 125 -33.25 -27.37 21.92
N GLY A 126 -32.84 -28.04 20.85
CA GLY A 126 -31.88 -27.52 19.87
C GLY A 126 -30.39 -27.63 20.27
N ALA A 127 -30.06 -28.21 21.43
CA ALA A 127 -28.67 -28.33 21.88
C ALA A 127 -27.84 -29.38 21.13
N THR A 128 -28.48 -30.42 20.61
CA THR A 128 -27.80 -31.48 19.83
C THR A 128 -27.80 -31.20 18.34
N THR A 129 -28.55 -30.20 17.87
CA THR A 129 -28.52 -29.74 16.49
C THR A 129 -27.37 -28.77 16.32
N GLU A 130 -26.48 -29.04 15.36
CA GLU A 130 -25.43 -28.11 15.00
C GLU A 130 -26.08 -26.83 14.45
N PRO A 131 -25.86 -25.65 15.06
CA PRO A 131 -26.43 -24.41 14.59
C PRO A 131 -25.90 -24.16 13.18
N PRO A 132 -26.72 -23.59 12.27
CA PRO A 132 -26.26 -23.25 10.93
C PRO A 132 -25.02 -22.37 11.06
N ARG A 133 -23.90 -22.82 10.48
CA ARG A 133 -22.64 -22.06 10.46
C ARG A 133 -22.98 -20.63 10.00
N PRO A 134 -22.54 -19.59 10.73
CA PRO A 134 -22.82 -18.23 10.31
C PRO A 134 -22.29 -18.07 8.88
N ALA A 135 -23.21 -17.82 7.94
CA ALA A 135 -22.84 -17.58 6.56
C ALA A 135 -21.84 -16.43 6.55
N ARG A 136 -20.71 -16.61 5.84
CA ARG A 136 -19.70 -15.57 5.68
C ARG A 136 -20.36 -14.38 4.97
N SER A 137 -20.83 -13.41 5.76
CA SER A 137 -21.40 -12.17 5.26
C SER A 137 -20.25 -11.21 4.97
N GLY A 138 -19.66 -11.39 3.80
CA GLY A 138 -18.68 -10.48 3.21
C GLY A 138 -18.98 -10.33 1.73
N PRO A 139 -18.45 -9.29 1.05
CA PRO A 139 -18.51 -9.21 -0.40
C PRO A 139 -18.03 -10.55 -0.99
N PRO A 140 -18.74 -11.11 -1.99
CA PRO A 140 -18.35 -12.37 -2.64
C PRO A 140 -16.86 -12.38 -2.94
N ASP A 141 -16.18 -13.51 -2.70
CA ASP A 141 -14.73 -13.62 -2.91
C ASP A 141 -14.38 -13.26 -4.37
N GLU A 142 -15.31 -13.41 -5.31
CA GLU A 142 -15.21 -12.98 -6.70
C GLU A 142 -15.04 -11.45 -6.84
N ILE A 143 -15.74 -10.64 -6.03
CA ILE A 143 -15.64 -9.17 -6.08
C ILE A 143 -14.24 -8.71 -5.66
N ILE A 144 -13.57 -9.44 -4.77
CA ILE A 144 -12.23 -9.11 -4.28
C ILE A 144 -11.14 -9.78 -5.12
N ALA A 145 -11.32 -11.05 -5.48
CA ALA A 145 -10.31 -11.85 -6.17
C ALA A 145 -10.14 -11.45 -7.64
N ILE A 146 -11.23 -11.15 -8.36
CA ILE A 146 -11.18 -10.78 -9.78
C ILE A 146 -10.27 -9.55 -10.03
N PRO A 147 -10.43 -8.40 -9.35
CA PRO A 147 -9.56 -7.25 -9.59
C PRO A 147 -8.11 -7.50 -9.18
N ILE A 148 -7.86 -8.28 -8.13
CA ILE A 148 -6.50 -8.63 -7.70
C ILE A 148 -5.82 -9.49 -8.78
N VAL A 149 -6.48 -10.57 -9.23
CA VAL A 149 -5.94 -11.45 -10.27
C VAL A 149 -5.73 -10.69 -11.58
N PHE A 150 -6.69 -9.86 -12.00
CA PHE A 150 -6.54 -9.03 -13.19
C PHE A 150 -5.36 -8.05 -13.07
N THR A 151 -5.18 -7.43 -11.90
CA THR A 151 -4.05 -6.51 -11.67
C THR A 151 -2.72 -7.24 -11.75
N LEU A 152 -2.60 -8.43 -11.15
CA LEU A 152 -1.36 -9.20 -11.16
C LEU A 152 -1.07 -9.84 -12.53
N ALA A 153 -2.10 -10.32 -13.23
CA ALA A 153 -1.94 -11.03 -14.50
C ALA A 153 -1.83 -10.09 -15.71
N VAL A 154 -2.47 -8.91 -15.66
CA VAL A 154 -2.56 -8.00 -16.81
C VAL A 154 -1.86 -6.68 -16.54
N LEU A 155 -2.23 -5.96 -15.48
CA LEU A 155 -1.71 -4.61 -15.25
C LEU A 155 -0.25 -4.61 -14.81
N MET A 156 0.18 -5.55 -13.97
CA MET A 156 1.57 -5.61 -13.49
C MET A 156 2.56 -5.90 -14.64
N PRO A 157 2.39 -6.92 -15.51
CA PRO A 157 3.31 -7.13 -16.63
C PRO A 157 3.33 -5.94 -17.60
N LEU A 158 2.17 -5.32 -17.84
CA LEU A 158 2.07 -4.14 -18.70
C LEU A 158 2.83 -2.95 -18.10
N ALA A 159 2.66 -2.68 -16.80
CA ALA A 159 3.41 -1.66 -16.07
C ALA A 159 4.93 -1.91 -16.17
N ILE A 160 5.38 -3.14 -15.92
CA ILE A 160 6.81 -3.51 -16.04
C ILE A 160 7.32 -3.28 -17.47
N ALA A 161 6.53 -3.63 -18.49
CA ALA A 161 6.89 -3.42 -19.89
C ALA A 161 7.02 -1.93 -20.24
N TYR A 162 6.08 -1.09 -19.77
CA TYR A 162 6.15 0.37 -19.96
C TYR A 162 7.31 1.00 -19.19
N SER A 163 7.54 0.61 -17.94
CA SER A 163 8.69 1.07 -17.16
C SER A 163 10.01 0.74 -17.86
N ARG A 164 10.18 -0.52 -18.33
CA ARG A 164 11.35 -0.92 -19.13
C ARG A 164 11.48 -0.14 -20.43
N ARG A 165 10.37 0.14 -21.11
CA ARG A 165 10.34 0.92 -22.36
C ARG A 165 10.79 2.36 -22.14
N ILE A 166 10.36 3.01 -21.07
CA ILE A 166 10.78 4.37 -20.74
C ILE A 166 12.26 4.39 -20.35
N TRP A 167 12.70 3.45 -19.51
CA TRP A 167 14.10 3.40 -19.08
C TRP A 167 15.08 3.13 -20.24
N LYS A 168 14.71 2.27 -21.19
CA LYS A 168 15.51 2.06 -22.41
C LYS A 168 15.44 3.22 -23.41
N LYS A 169 14.38 4.02 -23.39
CA LYS A 169 14.20 5.19 -24.27
C LYS A 169 14.76 6.50 -23.69
N GLY A 170 15.07 6.53 -22.39
CA GLY A 170 15.74 7.68 -21.73
C GLY A 170 17.18 7.93 -22.21
N ALA A 171 17.76 7.04 -23.01
CA ALA A 171 19.07 7.23 -23.64
C ALA A 171 19.00 7.81 -25.07
N THR A 172 17.82 8.19 -25.56
CA THR A 172 17.65 8.75 -26.90
C THR A 172 17.27 10.23 -26.84
N VAL A 173 18.27 11.05 -27.18
CA VAL A 173 18.21 12.46 -27.62
C VAL A 173 18.15 13.51 -26.51
N VAL A 174 19.29 13.74 -25.84
CA VAL A 174 19.69 15.15 -25.63
C VAL A 174 19.99 15.67 -27.03
N ALA A 175 19.13 16.54 -27.55
CA ALA A 175 19.38 17.17 -28.84
C ALA A 175 20.74 17.89 -28.75
N PRO A 176 21.69 17.66 -29.67
CA PRO A 176 22.90 18.48 -29.71
C PRO A 176 22.47 19.93 -29.82
N ILE A 177 23.11 20.81 -29.04
CA ILE A 177 22.82 22.25 -29.08
C ILE A 177 22.84 22.68 -30.56
N PRO A 178 21.77 23.31 -31.07
CA PRO A 178 21.69 23.68 -32.48
C PRO A 178 22.86 24.60 -32.82
N LYS A 179 23.60 24.27 -33.89
CA LYS A 179 24.72 25.06 -34.40
C LYS A 179 24.39 26.55 -34.51
N ASP A 180 23.16 26.90 -34.89
CA ASP A 180 22.71 28.29 -35.02
C ASP A 180 22.73 29.05 -33.69
N VAL A 181 22.56 28.35 -32.55
CA VAL A 181 22.67 28.95 -31.21
C VAL A 181 24.14 29.18 -30.88
N THR A 182 25.02 28.24 -31.20
CA THR A 182 26.48 28.40 -31.05
C THR A 182 27.00 29.55 -31.91
N ASP A 183 26.59 29.62 -33.17
CA ASP A 183 26.99 30.67 -34.11
C ASP A 183 26.51 32.05 -33.63
N ARG A 184 25.30 32.12 -33.05
CA ARG A 184 24.79 33.36 -32.43
C ARG A 184 25.59 33.76 -31.21
N LEU A 185 25.98 32.80 -30.36
CA LEU A 185 26.80 33.07 -29.18
C LEU A 185 28.20 33.55 -29.57
N ASP A 186 28.81 32.96 -30.60
CA ASP A 186 30.11 33.39 -31.13
C ASP A 186 30.02 34.79 -31.76
N ALA A 187 28.96 35.05 -32.54
CA ALA A 187 28.71 36.38 -33.10
C ALA A 187 28.47 37.43 -32.01
N MET A 188 27.74 37.08 -30.95
CA MET A 188 27.56 37.95 -29.78
C MET A 188 28.90 38.19 -29.06
N GLY A 189 29.76 37.17 -28.93
CA GLY A 189 31.10 37.32 -28.36
C GLY A 189 31.97 38.29 -29.16
N GLN A 190 31.97 38.17 -30.49
CA GLN A 190 32.69 39.09 -31.38
C GLN A 190 32.15 40.52 -31.33
N ALA A 191 30.82 40.68 -31.26
CA ALA A 191 30.20 41.99 -31.12
C ALA A 191 30.59 42.66 -29.80
N VAL A 192 30.62 41.92 -28.70
CA VAL A 192 31.07 42.41 -27.38
C VAL A 192 32.53 42.84 -27.42
N GLU A 193 33.41 42.05 -28.06
CA GLU A 193 34.83 42.39 -28.23
C GLU A 193 35.00 43.68 -29.05
N SER A 194 34.23 43.85 -30.14
CA SER A 194 34.24 45.09 -30.93
C SER A 194 33.77 46.30 -30.13
N ILE A 195 32.72 46.14 -29.31
CA ILE A 195 32.23 47.19 -28.42
C ILE A 195 33.32 47.58 -27.40
N ALA A 196 34.08 46.61 -26.87
CA ALA A 196 35.16 46.91 -25.95
C ALA A 196 36.24 47.82 -26.59
N ILE A 197 36.63 47.53 -27.83
CA ILE A 197 37.60 48.35 -28.59
C ILE A 197 37.02 49.72 -28.93
N GLU A 198 35.75 49.80 -29.33
CA GLU A 198 35.09 51.07 -29.63
C GLU A 198 34.97 51.96 -28.39
N VAL A 199 34.66 51.38 -27.22
CA VAL A 199 34.59 52.11 -25.95
C VAL A 199 35.97 52.64 -25.56
N GLU A 200 37.03 51.86 -25.74
CA GLU A 200 38.41 52.31 -25.54
C GLU A 200 38.73 53.51 -26.45
N ARG A 201 38.45 53.38 -27.74
CA ARG A 201 38.69 54.45 -28.74
C ARG A 201 37.84 55.70 -28.50
N ILE A 202 36.58 55.56 -28.08
CA ILE A 202 35.71 56.70 -27.71
C ILE A 202 36.26 57.39 -26.47
N GLY A 203 36.73 56.61 -25.49
CA GLY A 203 37.43 57.13 -24.31
C GLY A 203 38.67 57.93 -24.68
N GLU A 204 39.48 57.43 -25.63
CA GLU A 204 40.63 58.15 -26.16
C GLU A 204 40.23 59.41 -26.95
N GLY A 205 39.18 59.35 -27.77
CA GLY A 205 38.67 60.50 -28.52
C GLY A 205 38.16 61.61 -27.60
N GLN A 206 37.50 61.27 -26.49
CA GLN A 206 37.08 62.23 -25.47
C GLN A 206 38.28 62.81 -24.69
N ARG A 207 39.28 61.99 -24.36
CA ARG A 207 40.54 62.48 -23.77
C ARG A 207 41.28 63.42 -24.73
N PHE A 208 41.32 63.09 -26.01
CA PHE A 208 41.96 63.91 -27.03
C PHE A 208 41.22 65.23 -27.23
N LEU A 209 39.89 65.22 -27.36
CA LEU A 209 39.09 66.44 -27.45
C LEU A 209 39.27 67.35 -26.23
N THR A 210 39.28 66.78 -25.03
CA THR A 210 39.55 67.52 -23.79
C THR A 210 40.95 68.12 -23.80
N ARG A 211 41.96 67.38 -24.28
CA ARG A 211 43.32 67.89 -24.45
C ARG A 211 43.38 69.02 -25.48
N VAL A 212 42.77 68.87 -26.65
CA VAL A 212 42.70 69.91 -27.71
C VAL A 212 41.96 71.16 -27.24
N MET A 213 40.83 71.01 -26.55
CA MET A 213 40.11 72.16 -25.96
C MET A 213 40.97 72.87 -24.90
N SER A 214 41.76 72.11 -24.12
CA SER A 214 42.69 72.66 -23.14
C SER A 214 43.93 73.30 -23.80
N ASP A 215 44.43 72.73 -24.90
CA ASP A 215 45.57 73.21 -25.69
C ASP A 215 45.22 74.37 -26.63
N LYS A 216 43.96 74.58 -27.00
CA LYS A 216 43.53 75.81 -27.73
C LYS A 216 43.78 77.10 -26.94
N GLY A 217 44.03 77.00 -25.63
CA GLY A 217 44.55 78.09 -24.80
C GLY A 217 46.08 78.25 -24.82
N LYS A 218 46.81 77.36 -25.50
CA LYS A 218 48.28 77.31 -25.59
C LYS A 218 48.71 77.14 -27.07
N SER A 219 49.05 78.26 -27.71
CA SER A 219 49.80 78.36 -28.98
C SER A 219 49.13 77.85 -30.28
N LEU A 220 48.49 78.77 -31.01
CA LEU A 220 48.71 78.85 -32.47
C LEU A 220 49.62 80.07 -32.70
N GLY A 221 50.90 79.86 -32.38
CA GLY A 221 51.98 80.77 -32.72
C GLY A 221 52.34 80.64 -34.19
N VAL A 222 52.46 81.78 -34.85
CA VAL A 222 52.81 81.97 -36.27
C VAL A 222 54.13 81.24 -36.61
N GLY A 223 54.06 80.27 -37.51
CA GLY A 223 55.22 79.57 -38.07
C GLY A 223 54.92 79.15 -39.51
N ALA A 224 55.80 79.54 -40.43
CA ALA A 224 55.63 79.55 -41.88
C ALA A 224 55.27 78.17 -42.49
N ALA A 225 54.25 78.15 -43.36
CA ALA A 225 53.92 77.00 -44.18
C ALA A 225 54.86 76.94 -45.40
N GLU A 226 55.72 75.93 -45.44
CA GLU A 226 56.53 75.60 -46.63
C GLU A 226 55.66 74.79 -47.61
N PRO A 227 55.45 75.24 -48.87
CA PRO A 227 54.62 74.52 -49.82
C PRO A 227 55.35 73.29 -50.40
N ILE A 228 54.73 72.12 -50.24
CA ILE A 228 55.16 70.84 -50.83
C ILE A 228 54.84 70.84 -52.34
N PRO A 229 55.83 70.66 -53.24
CA PRO A 229 55.57 70.59 -54.68
C PRO A 229 54.97 69.24 -55.11
N VAL A 230 53.81 69.29 -55.79
CA VAL A 230 53.18 68.15 -56.48
C VAL A 230 53.83 67.92 -57.85
N PRO A 231 54.34 66.71 -58.17
CA PRO A 231 54.86 66.40 -59.50
C PRO A 231 53.74 66.34 -60.56
N GLN A 232 53.86 67.16 -61.61
CA GLN A 232 52.98 67.16 -62.78
C GLN A 232 53.39 66.07 -63.79
N VAL A 233 52.46 65.12 -63.95
CA VAL A 233 52.07 64.29 -65.11
C VAL A 233 52.98 64.29 -66.36
N HIS A 234 53.40 63.10 -66.78
CA HIS A 234 53.82 62.83 -68.17
C HIS A 234 52.75 61.98 -68.87
N GLY A 235 52.02 62.64 -69.77
CA GLY A 235 51.26 62.16 -70.92
C GLY A 235 50.61 60.78 -70.90
N GLU A 236 49.29 60.74 -70.81
CA GLU A 236 48.49 60.22 -71.93
C GLU A 236 47.08 60.83 -71.89
N GLN A 237 46.65 61.40 -73.03
CA GLN A 237 45.34 62.02 -73.18
C GLN A 237 44.30 60.91 -73.38
N VAL A 238 43.47 60.64 -72.37
CA VAL A 238 42.26 59.83 -72.58
C VAL A 238 41.17 60.76 -73.12
N ALA A 239 40.91 60.65 -74.42
CA ALA A 239 39.85 61.35 -75.11
C ALA A 239 38.48 60.99 -74.52
N VAL A 240 37.78 61.99 -74.00
CA VAL A 240 36.40 61.88 -73.51
C VAL A 240 35.46 62.17 -74.67
N PRO A 241 34.51 61.29 -75.03
CA PRO A 241 33.57 61.57 -76.11
C PRO A 241 32.59 62.68 -75.69
N ARG A 242 32.61 63.77 -76.46
CA ARG A 242 31.67 64.90 -76.41
C ARG A 242 30.28 64.41 -76.81
N TYR A 243 29.30 64.54 -75.92
CA TYR A 243 27.89 64.55 -76.31
C TYR A 243 27.54 65.95 -76.82
N GLU A 244 27.24 66.05 -78.11
CA GLU A 244 26.63 67.24 -78.72
C GLU A 244 25.13 67.30 -78.39
N ARG A 245 24.66 68.51 -78.12
CA ARG A 245 23.49 69.10 -78.77
C ARG A 245 23.85 70.50 -79.22
#